data_AF-A0A329T2S1-F1
#
_entry.id   AF-A0A329T2S1-F1
#
_cell.length_a   1.000
_cell.length_b   1.000
_cell.length_c   1.000
_cell.angle_alpha   90.00
_cell.angle_beta   90.00
_cell.angle_gamma   90.00
#
_symmetry.space_group_name_H-M   'P 1'
#
loop_
_entity.id
_entity.type
_entity.pdbx_description
1 polymer ?
#
loop_
_entity_poly.entity_id
_entity_poly.type
_entity_poly.pdbx_seq_one_letter_code
_entity_poly.pdbx_strand_id
1 'polypeptide(L)'
;MNNVEAKVSGEAPHDNRRKRQQEPSQEQDKPKRRRASVTYHTTWYAWYRHQVQLHVLPPLQTDVAARRRLNSAVGFNDVLAAVQPLPDSLPDLPRRVGELEAQLRSAEADAAAPKRSVVPQMLARGNAEQLLKISSSKVESLEAENRRLRATNNRVDVLLQKMKESTSLHTQDLELAQAEVAERDPRTGTATR
;
A
#
# COMPACT_ATOMS: atom_id res chain seq x y z
N MET A 1 -21.41 -51.52 -21.06
CA MET A 1 -20.80 -50.20 -21.30
C MET A 1 -19.57 -50.11 -20.41
N ASN A 2 -18.40 -50.45 -20.97
CA ASN A 2 -17.10 -50.47 -20.31
C ASN A 2 -16.07 -49.86 -21.27
N ASN A 3 -15.12 -49.14 -20.69
CA ASN A 3 -14.13 -48.27 -21.32
C ASN A 3 -13.25 -48.94 -22.39
N VAL A 4 -12.93 -48.13 -23.40
CA VAL A 4 -12.07 -48.42 -24.55
C VAL A 4 -10.58 -48.46 -24.14
N GLU A 5 -10.02 -49.64 -24.41
CA GLU A 5 -8.71 -50.01 -24.96
C GLU A 5 -7.39 -49.31 -24.58
N ALA A 6 -6.42 -50.20 -24.47
CA ALA A 6 -5.06 -50.03 -24.06
C ALA A 6 -4.10 -49.76 -25.24
N LYS A 7 -2.96 -49.14 -24.87
CA LYS A 7 -1.57 -49.42 -25.32
C LYS A 7 -1.27 -49.46 -26.82
N VAL A 8 -0.27 -48.67 -27.24
CA VAL A 8 0.95 -49.21 -27.88
C VAL A 8 2.17 -48.36 -27.47
N SER A 9 3.19 -49.07 -27.01
CA SER A 9 4.56 -48.66 -26.68
C SER A 9 5.47 -48.88 -27.89
N GLY A 10 6.50 -48.06 -28.07
CA GLY A 10 7.58 -48.32 -29.05
C GLY A 10 8.70 -47.27 -28.98
N GLU A 11 9.87 -47.70 -28.51
CA GLU A 11 11.11 -46.98 -28.15
C GLU A 11 11.93 -46.53 -29.40
N ALA A 12 12.51 -45.31 -29.45
CA ALA A 12 13.94 -44.90 -29.26
C ALA A 12 14.91 -45.34 -30.40
N PRO A 13 16.17 -44.80 -30.59
CA PRO A 13 16.98 -43.88 -29.76
C PRO A 13 17.93 -42.87 -30.51
N HIS A 14 18.72 -42.12 -29.70
CA HIS A 14 20.04 -41.47 -29.97
C HIS A 14 20.09 -40.23 -30.90
N ASP A 15 20.84 -39.15 -30.66
CA ASP A 15 22.09 -38.99 -29.91
C ASP A 15 22.33 -37.53 -29.44
N ASN A 16 23.16 -37.43 -28.43
CA ASN A 16 23.54 -36.30 -27.59
C ASN A 16 24.31 -35.18 -28.32
N ARG A 17 23.99 -33.91 -28.03
CA ARG A 17 25.04 -32.89 -27.81
C ARG A 17 24.55 -31.63 -27.10
N ARG A 18 24.74 -31.64 -25.78
CA ARG A 18 25.29 -30.56 -24.94
C ARG A 18 25.05 -29.11 -25.42
N LYS A 19 24.15 -28.42 -24.71
CA LYS A 19 24.35 -27.13 -24.01
C LYS A 19 23.02 -26.82 -23.30
N ARG A 20 22.93 -27.08 -21.98
CA ARG A 20 22.86 -26.03 -20.93
C ARG A 20 21.84 -24.94 -21.34
N GLN A 21 20.62 -24.87 -20.79
CA GLN A 21 20.23 -24.71 -19.38
C GLN A 21 18.81 -25.28 -19.23
N GLN A 22 18.51 -26.34 -18.46
CA GLN A 22 18.30 -26.39 -17.01
C GLN A 22 17.77 -25.08 -16.39
N GLU A 23 16.45 -24.97 -16.28
CA GLU A 23 15.83 -24.21 -15.17
C GLU A 23 16.26 -24.87 -13.85
N PRO A 24 16.77 -24.09 -12.88
CA PRO A 24 16.71 -24.50 -11.49
C PRO A 24 15.67 -23.66 -10.77
N SER A 25 14.73 -24.40 -10.20
CA SER A 25 13.94 -24.06 -9.04
C SER A 25 14.62 -23.08 -8.09
N GLN A 26 13.81 -22.16 -7.55
CA GLN A 26 14.03 -21.38 -6.33
C GLN A 26 15.34 -21.69 -5.60
N GLU A 27 16.37 -20.94 -5.94
CA GLU A 27 17.56 -20.78 -5.12
C GLU A 27 17.22 -19.82 -3.98
N GLN A 28 16.42 -20.29 -3.00
CA GLN A 28 16.58 -19.79 -1.65
C GLN A 28 17.92 -20.31 -1.16
N ASP A 29 18.91 -19.43 -1.30
CA ASP A 29 20.21 -19.52 -0.68
C ASP A 29 20.03 -20.00 0.76
N LYS A 30 20.37 -21.27 1.01
CA LYS A 30 20.37 -21.87 2.34
C LYS A 30 21.62 -21.36 3.02
N PRO A 31 21.55 -20.47 4.03
CA PRO A 31 22.72 -20.24 4.84
C PRO A 31 22.96 -21.52 5.64
N LYS A 32 24.18 -22.06 5.49
CA LYS A 32 24.77 -23.14 6.29
C LYS A 32 24.44 -22.96 7.78
N ARG A 33 23.30 -23.52 8.18
CA ARG A 33 22.91 -23.77 9.58
C ARG A 33 23.98 -24.67 10.17
N ARG A 34 24.86 -24.11 11.02
CA ARG A 34 25.37 -24.76 12.25
C ARG A 34 26.41 -23.97 13.03
N ARG A 35 26.98 -22.86 12.52
CA ARG A 35 27.94 -22.05 13.31
C ARG A 35 27.36 -20.77 13.92
N ALA A 36 26.45 -20.08 13.25
CA ALA A 36 25.93 -18.80 13.77
C ALA A 36 24.96 -18.95 14.95
N SER A 37 24.11 -19.98 14.96
CA SER A 37 23.11 -20.17 16.04
C SER A 37 23.75 -20.40 17.41
N VAL A 38 24.88 -21.12 17.46
CA VAL A 38 25.64 -21.30 18.71
C VAL A 38 26.21 -19.96 19.14
N THR A 39 26.78 -19.17 18.22
CA THR A 39 27.35 -17.85 18.56
C THR A 39 26.28 -16.89 19.07
N TYR A 40 25.11 -16.81 18.43
CA TYR A 40 23.98 -15.97 18.87
C TYR A 40 23.41 -16.39 20.21
N HIS A 41 23.28 -17.69 20.49
CA HIS A 41 22.90 -18.14 21.83
C HIS A 41 24.00 -17.85 22.85
N THR A 42 25.27 -18.02 22.51
CA THR A 42 26.37 -17.77 23.46
C THR A 42 26.47 -16.30 23.83
N THR A 43 26.33 -15.38 22.87
CA THR A 43 26.32 -13.93 23.14
C THR A 43 25.05 -13.48 23.84
N TRP A 44 23.88 -14.07 23.52
CA TRP A 44 22.64 -13.75 24.22
C TRP A 44 22.64 -14.26 25.66
N TYR A 45 23.10 -15.49 25.91
CA TYR A 45 23.27 -16.02 27.26
C TYR A 45 24.38 -15.28 28.03
N ALA A 46 25.44 -14.82 27.38
CA ALA A 46 26.46 -13.99 28.01
C ALA A 46 25.89 -12.62 28.38
N TRP A 47 25.13 -11.96 27.49
CA TRP A 47 24.45 -10.69 27.77
C TRP A 47 23.40 -10.83 28.88
N TYR A 48 22.63 -11.92 28.87
CA TYR A 48 21.63 -12.23 29.90
C TYR A 48 22.30 -12.57 31.24
N ARG A 49 23.39 -13.34 31.26
CA ARG A 49 24.19 -13.56 32.48
C ARG A 49 24.84 -12.28 32.97
N HIS A 50 25.29 -11.40 32.09
CA HIS A 50 25.89 -10.13 32.47
C HIS A 50 24.83 -9.16 33.01
N GLN A 51 23.63 -9.11 32.41
CA GLN A 51 22.50 -8.35 32.96
C GLN A 51 22.01 -8.92 34.29
N VAL A 52 21.93 -10.24 34.44
CA VAL A 52 21.57 -10.88 35.72
C VAL A 52 22.69 -10.67 36.74
N GLN A 53 23.96 -10.67 36.36
CA GLN A 53 25.07 -10.34 37.27
C GLN A 53 25.06 -8.87 37.70
N LEU A 54 24.65 -7.95 36.84
CA LEU A 54 24.51 -6.53 37.17
C LEU A 54 23.28 -6.24 38.06
N HIS A 55 22.25 -7.08 38.00
CA HIS A 55 21.02 -6.94 38.80
C HIS A 55 20.95 -7.85 40.04
N VAL A 56 21.83 -8.83 40.19
CA VAL A 56 21.84 -9.80 41.31
C VAL A 56 23.08 -9.62 42.21
N LEU A 57 23.51 -8.37 42.47
CA LEU A 57 24.23 -7.82 43.67
C LEU A 57 25.49 -6.99 43.36
N PRO A 58 25.79 -5.91 44.12
CA PRO A 58 25.57 -5.76 45.58
C PRO A 58 24.55 -4.69 46.00
N PRO A 59 23.78 -4.98 47.08
CA PRO A 59 24.30 -4.52 48.37
C PRO A 59 24.67 -5.62 49.34
N LEU A 60 24.61 -6.92 49.02
CA LEU A 60 25.00 -7.94 50.01
C LEU A 60 26.46 -7.83 50.44
N GLN A 61 27.38 -7.37 49.58
CA GLN A 61 28.78 -7.24 50.00
C GLN A 61 29.03 -5.98 50.83
N THR A 62 28.35 -4.87 50.51
CA THR A 62 28.35 -3.66 51.35
C THR A 62 27.59 -3.88 52.64
N ASP A 63 26.49 -4.63 52.62
CA ASP A 63 25.68 -5.03 53.77
C ASP A 63 26.41 -6.06 54.63
N VAL A 64 27.04 -7.10 54.07
CA VAL A 64 27.86 -8.06 54.86
C VAL A 64 29.11 -7.38 55.44
N ALA A 65 29.75 -6.46 54.70
CA ALA A 65 30.88 -5.69 55.23
C ALA A 65 30.43 -4.69 56.31
N ALA A 66 29.33 -3.97 56.11
CA ALA A 66 28.73 -3.08 57.10
C ALA A 66 28.26 -3.85 58.34
N ARG A 67 27.64 -5.02 58.16
CA ARG A 67 27.21 -5.95 59.22
C ARG A 67 28.41 -6.46 60.02
N ARG A 68 29.51 -6.84 59.37
CA ARG A 68 30.75 -7.23 60.06
C ARG A 68 31.35 -6.07 60.84
N ARG A 69 31.40 -4.86 60.25
CA ARG A 69 31.89 -3.65 60.92
C ARG A 69 31.04 -3.29 62.14
N LEU A 70 29.71 -3.41 62.04
CA LEU A 70 28.77 -3.25 63.16
C LEU A 70 28.97 -4.30 64.25
N ASN A 71 29.15 -5.57 63.87
CA ASN A 71 29.40 -6.65 64.82
C ASN A 71 30.75 -6.52 65.56
N SER A 72 31.72 -5.80 64.97
CA SER A 72 33.01 -5.50 65.59
C SER A 72 33.07 -4.14 66.29
N ALA A 73 32.01 -3.34 66.24
CA ALA A 73 31.97 -2.01 66.82
C ALA A 73 31.88 -2.11 68.36
N VAL A 74 32.80 -1.47 69.07
CA VAL A 74 32.86 -1.50 70.54
C VAL A 74 32.31 -0.20 71.14
N GLY A 75 32.37 0.90 70.39
CA GLY A 75 31.84 2.20 70.79
C GLY A 75 30.85 2.83 69.80
N PHE A 76 30.16 3.87 70.25
CA PHE A 76 29.14 4.58 69.45
C PHE A 76 29.70 5.18 68.15
N ASN A 77 30.94 5.66 68.18
CA ASN A 77 31.62 6.19 67.00
C ASN A 77 31.94 5.11 65.95
N ASP A 78 32.23 3.88 66.38
CA ASP A 78 32.49 2.76 65.46
C ASP A 78 31.20 2.31 64.77
N VAL A 79 30.07 2.36 65.49
CA VAL A 79 28.73 2.11 64.92
C VAL A 79 28.39 3.17 63.87
N LEU A 80 28.63 4.46 64.16
CA LEU A 80 28.40 5.54 63.21
C LEU A 80 29.27 5.44 61.95
N ALA A 81 30.53 5.02 62.09
CA ALA A 81 31.43 4.80 60.95
C ALA A 81 31.08 3.54 60.13
N ALA A 82 30.43 2.55 60.76
CA ALA A 82 29.99 1.32 60.11
C ALA A 82 28.68 1.50 59.32
N VAL A 83 27.82 2.44 59.73
CA VAL A 83 26.59 2.80 59.01
C VAL A 83 26.96 3.68 57.81
N GLN A 84 26.75 3.16 56.60
CA GLN A 84 26.89 3.98 55.39
C GLN A 84 25.85 5.10 55.41
N PRO A 85 26.22 6.37 55.13
CA PRO A 85 25.27 7.46 55.04
C PRO A 85 24.17 7.14 54.02
N LEU A 86 22.93 7.53 54.33
CA LEU A 86 21.84 7.44 53.36
C LEU A 86 22.22 8.22 52.10
N PRO A 87 21.87 7.72 50.90
CA PRO A 87 22.19 8.43 49.67
C PRO A 87 21.49 9.80 49.64
N ASP A 88 22.24 10.82 49.21
CA ASP A 88 21.78 12.22 49.18
C ASP A 88 20.54 12.46 48.30
N SER A 89 20.16 11.48 47.45
CA SER A 89 18.98 11.53 46.58
C SER A 89 17.66 11.12 47.24
N LEU A 90 17.68 10.65 48.49
CA LEU A 90 16.49 10.17 49.20
C LEU A 90 15.44 11.29 49.46
N PRO A 91 15.84 12.53 49.83
CA PRO A 91 14.92 13.66 49.97
C PRO A 91 14.27 14.07 48.64
N ASP A 92 14.94 13.84 47.51
CA ASP A 92 14.46 14.19 46.16
C ASP A 92 13.55 13.12 45.53
N LEU A 93 13.45 11.94 46.15
CA LEU A 93 12.70 10.81 45.63
C LEU A 93 11.19 11.11 45.43
N PRO A 94 10.48 11.78 46.36
CA PRO A 94 9.07 12.12 46.18
C PRO A 94 8.83 13.00 44.95
N ARG A 95 9.75 13.93 44.68
CA ARG A 95 9.69 14.82 43.51
C ARG A 95 9.84 14.01 42.21
N ARG A 96 10.84 13.13 42.14
CA ARG A 96 11.08 12.25 40.98
C ARG A 96 9.91 11.31 40.70
N VAL A 97 9.29 10.74 41.75
CA VAL A 97 8.10 9.91 41.61
C VAL A 97 6.94 10.73 41.02
N GLY A 98 6.70 11.94 41.51
CA GLY A 98 5.68 12.83 40.95
C GLY A 98 5.93 13.20 39.47
N GLU A 99 7.19 13.43 39.10
CA GLU A 99 7.58 13.67 37.69
C GLU A 99 7.32 12.45 36.81
N LEU A 100 7.68 11.24 37.27
CA LEU A 100 7.44 10.00 36.54
C LEU A 100 5.95 9.66 36.41
N GLU A 101 5.15 9.91 37.45
CA GLU A 101 3.68 9.74 37.39
C GLU A 101 3.03 10.72 36.43
N ALA A 102 3.53 11.95 36.34
CA ALA A 102 3.06 12.92 35.35
C ALA A 102 3.44 12.48 33.92
N GLN A 103 4.66 11.98 33.73
CA GLN A 103 5.11 11.42 32.44
C GLN A 103 4.29 10.19 32.04
N LEU A 104 3.97 9.30 32.99
CA LEU A 104 3.12 8.14 32.75
C LEU A 104 1.73 8.58 32.26
N ARG A 105 1.09 9.51 32.98
CA ARG A 105 -0.23 10.05 32.60
C ARG A 105 -0.22 10.72 31.23
N SER A 106 0.85 11.46 30.91
CA SER A 106 1.03 12.05 29.58
C SER A 106 1.17 10.98 28.51
N ALA A 107 2.04 9.99 28.72
CA ALA A 107 2.28 8.91 27.76
C ALA A 107 1.01 8.05 27.54
N GLU A 108 0.22 7.80 28.58
CA GLU A 108 -1.07 7.13 28.49
C GLU A 108 -2.10 7.94 27.69
N ALA A 109 -2.15 9.26 27.90
CA ALA A 109 -3.02 10.16 27.14
C ALA A 109 -2.63 10.18 25.65
N ASP A 110 -1.33 10.25 25.36
CA ASP A 110 -0.79 10.22 24.00
C ASP A 110 -1.05 8.88 23.32
N ALA A 111 -0.91 7.76 24.04
CA ALA A 111 -1.21 6.42 23.53
C ALA A 111 -2.73 6.19 23.32
N ALA A 112 -3.59 6.90 24.04
CA ALA A 112 -5.04 6.83 23.91
C ALA A 112 -5.59 7.74 22.80
N ALA A 113 -4.91 8.85 22.49
CA ALA A 113 -5.30 9.79 21.44
C ALA A 113 -5.56 9.13 20.06
N PRO A 114 -4.66 8.29 19.50
CA PRO A 114 -4.92 7.65 18.22
C PRO A 114 -6.09 6.67 18.33
N LYS A 115 -6.23 5.93 19.44
CA LYS A 115 -7.37 5.00 19.64
C LYS A 115 -8.70 5.74 19.61
N ARG A 116 -8.75 6.95 20.18
CA ARG A 116 -9.93 7.82 20.13
C ARG A 116 -10.23 8.36 18.73
N SER A 117 -9.22 8.55 17.88
CA SER A 117 -9.40 9.12 16.54
C SER A 117 -9.76 8.09 15.46
N VAL A 118 -9.51 6.79 15.67
CA VAL A 118 -9.75 5.75 14.64
C VAL A 118 -11.22 5.69 14.20
N VAL A 119 -12.17 5.70 15.14
CA VAL A 119 -13.60 5.54 14.80
C VAL A 119 -14.13 6.71 13.96
N PRO A 120 -13.91 7.99 14.34
CA PRO A 120 -14.26 9.13 13.49
C PRO A 120 -13.59 9.10 12.10
N GLN A 121 -12.31 8.74 12.04
CA GLN A 121 -11.57 8.65 10.77
C GLN A 121 -12.12 7.54 9.87
N MET A 122 -12.48 6.38 10.44
CA MET A 122 -13.08 5.27 9.71
C MET A 122 -14.45 5.65 9.13
N LEU A 123 -15.28 6.37 9.90
CA LEU A 123 -16.57 6.87 9.42
C LEU A 123 -16.40 7.93 8.31
N ALA A 124 -15.49 8.90 8.51
CA ALA A 124 -15.18 9.90 7.50
C ALA A 124 -14.68 9.26 6.19
N ARG A 125 -13.81 8.26 6.31
CA ARG A 125 -13.30 7.48 5.17
C ARG A 125 -14.43 6.73 4.46
N GLY A 126 -15.30 6.03 5.19
CA GLY A 126 -16.44 5.32 4.59
C GLY A 126 -17.38 6.24 3.83
N ASN A 127 -17.67 7.43 4.39
CA ASN A 127 -18.48 8.44 3.72
C ASN A 127 -17.80 8.95 2.43
N ALA A 128 -16.49 9.20 2.47
CA ALA A 128 -15.73 9.62 1.28
C ALA A 128 -15.71 8.54 0.19
N GLU A 129 -15.56 7.27 0.57
CA GLU A 129 -15.61 6.13 -0.36
C GLU A 129 -17.00 6.00 -1.01
N GLN A 130 -18.09 6.22 -0.27
CA GLN A 130 -19.45 6.24 -0.82
C GLN A 130 -19.64 7.38 -1.82
N LEU A 131 -19.19 8.59 -1.48
CA LEU A 131 -19.25 9.75 -2.39
C LEU A 131 -18.45 9.49 -3.67
N LEU A 132 -17.25 8.89 -3.56
CA LEU A 132 -16.42 8.52 -4.69
C LEU A 132 -17.12 7.49 -5.59
N LYS A 133 -17.80 6.51 -5.00
CA LYS A 133 -18.56 5.51 -5.76
C LYS A 133 -19.72 6.15 -6.54
N ILE A 134 -20.48 7.03 -5.88
CA ILE A 134 -21.58 7.77 -6.53
C ILE A 134 -21.04 8.65 -7.65
N SER A 135 -19.98 9.42 -7.40
CA SER A 135 -19.41 10.30 -8.43
C SER A 135 -18.84 9.52 -9.62
N SER A 136 -18.14 8.41 -9.37
CA SER A 136 -17.61 7.53 -10.43
C SER A 136 -18.73 6.99 -11.32
N SER A 137 -19.82 6.49 -10.72
CA SER A 137 -20.98 6.02 -11.48
C SER A 137 -21.65 7.13 -12.32
N LYS A 138 -21.63 8.37 -11.82
CA LYS A 138 -22.17 9.52 -12.56
C LYS A 138 -21.26 9.92 -13.72
N VAL A 139 -19.94 9.85 -13.55
CA VAL A 139 -18.98 10.09 -14.64
C VAL A 139 -19.18 9.08 -15.76
N GLU A 140 -19.27 7.79 -15.44
CA GLU A 140 -19.52 6.72 -16.43
C GLU A 140 -20.82 6.96 -17.21
N SER A 141 -21.89 7.37 -16.51
CA SER A 141 -23.18 7.70 -17.13
C SER A 141 -23.06 8.89 -18.10
N LEU A 142 -22.42 9.99 -17.66
CA LEU A 142 -22.21 11.18 -18.50
C LEU A 142 -21.29 10.91 -19.68
N GLU A 143 -20.30 10.04 -19.53
CA GLU A 143 -19.46 9.60 -20.64
C GLU A 143 -20.26 8.80 -21.68
N ALA A 144 -21.13 7.90 -21.22
CA ALA A 144 -22.00 7.13 -22.11
C ALA A 144 -22.97 8.06 -22.88
N GLU A 145 -23.53 9.06 -22.20
CA GLU A 145 -24.39 10.06 -22.83
C GLU A 145 -23.62 10.91 -23.86
N ASN A 146 -22.42 11.38 -23.53
CA ASN A 146 -21.57 12.11 -24.47
C ASN A 146 -21.24 11.27 -25.73
N ARG A 147 -20.96 9.97 -25.57
CA ARG A 147 -20.75 9.07 -26.71
C ARG A 147 -22.00 8.98 -27.59
N ARG A 148 -23.20 8.90 -26.99
CA ARG A 148 -24.48 8.90 -27.72
C ARG A 148 -24.69 10.21 -28.47
N LEU A 149 -24.47 11.35 -27.83
CA LEU A 149 -24.62 12.67 -28.44
C LEU A 149 -23.64 12.88 -29.61
N ARG A 150 -22.40 12.40 -29.49
CA ARG A 150 -21.45 12.41 -30.61
C ARG A 150 -21.95 11.56 -31.77
N ALA A 151 -22.47 10.37 -31.50
CA ALA A 151 -23.02 9.50 -32.54
C ALA A 151 -24.23 10.13 -33.23
N THR A 152 -25.11 10.83 -32.50
CA THR A 152 -26.25 11.55 -33.11
C THR A 152 -25.79 12.74 -33.93
N ASN A 153 -24.81 13.51 -33.45
CA ASN A 153 -24.26 14.64 -34.23
C ASN A 153 -23.66 14.15 -35.55
N ASN A 154 -22.88 13.07 -35.53
CA ASN A 154 -22.34 12.48 -36.75
C ASN A 154 -23.45 12.06 -37.74
N ARG A 155 -24.59 11.54 -37.24
CA ARG A 155 -25.74 11.20 -38.10
C ARG A 155 -26.38 12.44 -38.70
N VAL A 156 -26.52 13.50 -37.92
CA VAL A 156 -27.03 14.79 -38.39
C VAL A 156 -26.12 15.36 -39.47
N ASP A 157 -24.80 15.32 -39.29
CA ASP A 157 -23.83 15.78 -40.29
C ASP A 157 -23.97 15.01 -41.62
N VAL A 158 -24.15 13.69 -41.57
CA VAL A 158 -24.41 12.87 -42.76
C VAL A 158 -25.73 13.26 -43.43
N LEU A 159 -26.80 13.51 -42.67
CA LEU A 159 -28.09 13.93 -43.22
C LEU A 159 -27.99 15.31 -43.88
N LEU A 160 -27.27 16.25 -43.24
CA LEU A 160 -27.03 17.58 -43.80
C LEU A 160 -26.23 17.49 -45.10
N GLN A 161 -25.24 16.60 -45.18
CA GLN A 161 -24.48 16.38 -46.41
C GLN A 161 -25.37 15.84 -47.53
N LYS A 162 -26.19 14.81 -47.25
CA LYS A 162 -27.14 14.27 -48.23
C LYS A 162 -28.17 15.31 -48.69
N MET A 163 -28.64 16.15 -47.77
CA MET A 163 -29.56 17.24 -48.11
C MET A 163 -28.89 18.23 -49.07
N LYS A 164 -27.64 18.63 -48.82
CA LYS A 164 -26.89 19.51 -49.74
C LYS A 164 -26.75 18.89 -51.12
N GLU A 165 -26.37 17.62 -51.19
CA GLU A 165 -26.24 16.87 -52.45
C GLU A 165 -27.57 16.81 -53.20
N SER A 166 -28.65 16.43 -52.51
CA SER A 166 -29.99 16.37 -53.09
C SER A 166 -30.48 17.73 -53.59
N THR A 167 -30.24 18.81 -52.84
CA THR A 167 -30.60 20.17 -53.26
C THR A 167 -29.80 20.58 -54.50
N SER A 168 -28.50 20.28 -54.55
CA SER A 168 -27.66 20.60 -55.72
C SER A 168 -28.10 19.85 -56.98
N LEU A 169 -28.44 18.56 -56.86
CA LEU A 169 -28.97 17.76 -57.96
C LEU A 169 -30.31 18.32 -58.44
N HIS A 170 -31.20 18.66 -57.52
CA HIS A 170 -32.49 19.25 -57.87
C HIS A 170 -32.34 20.60 -58.58
N THR A 171 -31.38 21.44 -58.15
CA THR A 171 -31.06 22.69 -58.85
C THR A 171 -30.58 22.43 -60.28
N GLN A 172 -29.71 21.43 -60.49
CA GLN A 172 -29.23 21.04 -61.81
C GLN A 172 -30.36 20.52 -62.72
N ASP A 173 -31.24 19.66 -62.20
CA ASP A 173 -32.40 19.15 -62.95
C ASP A 173 -33.33 20.29 -63.39
N LEU A 174 -33.50 21.30 -62.53
CA LEU A 174 -34.33 22.47 -62.81
C LEU A 174 -33.70 23.35 -63.90
N GLU A 175 -32.39 23.54 -63.90
CA GLU A 175 -31.66 24.23 -64.98
C GLU A 175 -31.76 23.47 -66.32
N LEU A 176 -31.63 22.14 -66.31
CA LEU A 176 -31.80 21.32 -67.51
C LEU A 176 -33.22 21.42 -68.07
N ALA A 177 -34.24 21.31 -67.21
CA ALA A 177 -35.63 21.45 -67.62
C ALA A 177 -35.92 22.86 -68.18
N GLN A 178 -35.33 23.91 -67.61
CA GLN A 178 -35.44 25.27 -68.13
C GLN A 178 -34.77 25.41 -69.52
N ALA A 179 -33.62 24.79 -69.73
CA ALA A 179 -32.94 24.78 -71.03
C ALA A 179 -33.75 24.03 -72.09
N GLU A 180 -34.32 22.87 -71.77
CA GLU A 180 -35.19 22.10 -72.68
C GLU A 180 -36.45 22.89 -73.07
N VAL A 181 -37.06 23.59 -72.12
CA VAL A 181 -38.21 24.47 -72.39
C VAL A 181 -37.81 25.61 -73.32
N ALA A 182 -36.65 26.23 -73.08
CA ALA A 182 -36.14 27.32 -73.93
C ALA A 182 -35.82 26.87 -75.37
N GLU A 183 -35.31 25.64 -75.56
CA GLU A 183 -35.04 25.07 -76.89
C GLU A 183 -36.32 24.76 -77.67
N ARG A 184 -37.39 24.36 -76.96
CA ARG A 184 -38.69 24.04 -77.58
C ARG A 184 -39.57 25.25 -77.87
N ASP A 185 -39.18 26.45 -77.44
CA ASP A 185 -39.96 27.66 -77.65
C ASP A 185 -39.70 28.24 -79.06
N PRO A 186 -40.63 28.14 -80.02
CA PRO A 186 -40.38 28.46 -81.44
C PRO A 186 -40.19 29.96 -81.72
N ARG A 187 -40.18 30.80 -80.69
CA ARG A 187 -40.06 32.27 -80.79
C ARG A 187 -38.62 32.77 -80.80
N THR A 188 -37.62 31.92 -80.56
CA THR A 188 -36.19 32.30 -80.54
C THR A 188 -35.44 31.94 -81.83
N GLY A 189 -36.13 31.35 -82.82
CA GLY A 189 -35.59 31.12 -84.17
C GLY A 189 -35.46 32.42 -84.97
N THR A 190 -34.32 33.08 -84.83
CA THR A 190 -33.63 33.89 -85.86
C THR A 190 -34.54 34.68 -86.83
N ALA A 191 -34.85 35.92 -86.45
CA ALA A 191 -35.07 36.97 -87.44
C ALA A 191 -33.74 37.28 -88.13
N THR A 192 -33.51 36.68 -89.30
CA THR A 192 -32.51 37.15 -90.26
C THR A 192 -33.19 37.28 -91.61
N ARG A 193 -33.69 38.47 -91.90
CA ARG A 193 -33.83 39.02 -93.25
C ARG A 193 -33.83 40.53 -93.21
#